data_AF-A0A842FLQ8-F1
#
_entry.id   AF-A0A842FLQ8-F1
#
_cell.length_a   1.000
_cell.length_b   1.000
_cell.length_c   1.000
_cell.angle_alpha   90.00
_cell.angle_beta   90.00
_cell.angle_gamma   90.00
#
_symmetry.space_group_name_H-M   'P 1'
#
loop_
_entity.id
_entity.type
_entity.pdbx_description
1 polymer ?
#
loop_
_entity_poly.entity_id
_entity_poly.type
_entity_poly.pdbx_seq_one_letter_code
_entity_poly.pdbx_strand_id
1 'polypeptide(L)' 'MDWFEKVQRSFLAGYYTEENVQKFVLAKKITQEEANRIIAEKYDGLNDAE' A
#
# COMPACT_ATOMS: atom_id res chain seq x y z
N MET A 1 -14.62 4.62 -7.48
CA MET A 1 -13.77 4.57 -6.27
C MET A 1 -12.49 3.88 -6.67
N ASP A 2 -11.37 4.58 -6.56
CA ASP A 2 -10.06 4.02 -6.87
C ASP A 2 -9.54 3.27 -5.62
N TRP A 3 -9.46 1.94 -5.71
CA TRP A 3 -9.02 1.12 -4.58
C TRP A 3 -7.54 1.31 -4.29
N PHE A 4 -6.74 1.63 -5.31
CA PHE A 4 -5.32 1.89 -5.17
C PHE A 4 -5.07 3.06 -4.21
N GLU A 5 -5.59 4.26 -4.51
CA GLU A 5 -5.42 5.45 -3.67
C GLU A 5 -5.91 5.21 -2.23
N LYS A 6 -7.03 4.51 -2.08
CA LYS A 6 -7.61 4.24 -0.75
C LYS A 6 -6.71 3.34 0.09
N VAL A 7 -6.16 2.29 -0.52
CA VAL A 7 -5.24 1.36 0.17
C VAL A 7 -3.90 2.05 0.43
N GLN A 8 -3.37 2.79 -0.54
CA GLN A 8 -2.13 3.56 -0.42
C GLN A 8 -2.19 4.53 0.76
N ARG A 9 -3.20 5.42 0.78
CA ARG A 9 -3.37 6.41 1.85
C ARG A 9 -3.52 5.77 3.22
N SER A 10 -4.26 4.65 3.29
CA SER A 10 -4.47 3.92 4.55
C SER A 10 -3.20 3.22 5.03
N PHE A 11 -2.38 2.69 4.12
CA PHE A 11 -1.12 2.03 4.44
C PHE A 11 -0.04 3.04 4.88
N LEU A 12 0.09 4.17 4.17
CA LEU A 12 0.99 5.26 4.51
C LEU A 12 0.62 5.91 5.85
N ALA A 13 -0.67 6.08 6.13
CA ALA A 13 -1.15 6.59 7.42
C ALA A 13 -1.06 5.56 8.57
N GLY A 14 -0.60 4.33 8.31
CA GLY A 14 -0.43 3.28 9.32
C GLY A 14 -1.70 2.54 9.72
N TYR A 15 -2.84 2.79 9.05
CA TYR A 15 -4.09 2.05 9.28
C TYR A 15 -4.05 0.62 8.73
N TYR A 16 -3.26 0.39 7.68
CA TYR A 16 -3.05 -0.93 7.10
C TYR A 16 -1.61 -1.41 7.25
N THR A 17 -1.47 -2.72 7.47
CA THR A 17 -0.21 -3.45 7.40
C THR A 17 0.00 -4.00 5.99
N GLU A 18 1.18 -4.53 5.69
CA GLU A 18 1.46 -5.16 4.40
C GLU A 18 0.52 -6.35 4.15
N GLU A 19 0.19 -7.10 5.21
CA GLU A 19 -0.77 -8.20 5.14
C GLU A 19 -2.17 -7.71 4.73
N ASN A 20 -2.59 -6.53 5.21
CA ASN A 20 -3.85 -5.92 4.78
C ASN A 20 -3.78 -5.52 3.30
N VAL A 21 -2.66 -4.97 2.82
CA VAL A 21 -2.45 -4.66 1.39
C VAL A 21 -2.57 -5.93 0.54
N GLN A 22 -1.97 -7.05 0.97
CA GLN A 22 -2.08 -8.32 0.26
C GLN A 22 -3.51 -8.89 0.24
N LYS A 23 -4.32 -8.66 1.28
CA LYS A 23 -5.75 -9.03 1.25
C LYS A 23 -6.52 -8.30 0.14
N PHE A 24 -6.15 -7.07 -0.19
CA PHE A 24 -6.75 -6.34 -1.31
C PHE A 24 -6.32 -6.89 -2.68
N VAL A 25 -5.12 -7.46 -2.79
CA VAL A 25 -4.68 -8.20 -3.99
C VAL A 25 -5.51 -9.47 -4.18
N LEU A 26 -5.68 -10.27 -3.10
CA LEU A 26 -6.51 -11.49 -3.13
C LEU A 26 -7.97 -11.18 -3.47
N ALA A 27 -8.49 -10.06 -2.99
CA ALA A 27 -9.83 -9.57 -3.30
C ALA A 27 -9.95 -8.93 -4.69
N LYS A 28 -8.88 -8.94 -5.50
CA LYS A 28 -8.78 -8.31 -6.83
C LYS A 28 -9.20 -6.84 -6.84
N LYS A 29 -8.99 -6.14 -5.72
CA LYS A 29 -9.24 -4.69 -5.60
C LYS A 29 -8.08 -3.88 -6.14
N ILE A 30 -6.88 -4.41 -5.99
CA ILE A 30 -5.63 -3.92 -6.57
C ILE A 30 -4.86 -5.12 -7.16
N THR A 31 -3.89 -4.83 -8.02
CA THR A 31 -2.94 -5.81 -8.57
C THR A 31 -1.75 -6.00 -7.65
N GLN A 32 -0.98 -7.07 -7.89
CA GLN A 32 0.27 -7.29 -7.16
C GLN A 32 1.28 -6.15 -7.38
N GLU A 33 1.32 -5.59 -8.60
CA GLU A 33 2.22 -4.48 -8.94
C GLU A 33 1.86 -3.21 -8.16
N GLU A 34 0.57 -2.90 -8.09
CA GLU A 34 0.05 -1.80 -7.26
C GLU A 34 0.38 -1.98 -5.77
N ALA A 35 0.18 -3.19 -5.23
CA ALA A 35 0.56 -3.49 -3.85
C ALA A 35 2.06 -3.28 -3.61
N ASN A 36 2.91 -3.73 -4.53
CA ASN A 36 4.36 -3.55 -4.42
C ASN A 36 4.74 -2.07 -4.45
N ARG A 37 4.09 -1.24 -5.29
CA ARG A 37 4.31 0.22 -5.31
C ARG A 37 3.91 0.88 -3.99
N ILE A 38 2.76 0.51 -3.43
CA ILE A 38 2.29 1.03 -2.13
C ILE A 38 3.29 0.69 -1.01
N ILE A 39 3.79 -0.55 -1.00
CA ILE A 39 4.74 -1.01 0.02
C ILE A 39 6.07 -0.28 -0.15
N ALA A 40 6.60 -0.22 -1.38
CA ALA A 40 7.86 0.44 -1.68
C ALA A 40 7.83 1.92 -1.28
N GLU A 41 6.78 2.66 -1.61
CA GLU A 41 6.67 4.10 -1.31
C GLU A 41 6.73 4.41 0.19
N LYS A 42 6.18 3.54 1.05
CA LYS A 42 6.30 3.72 2.50
C LYS A 42 7.73 3.58 3.00
N TYR A 43 8.49 2.63 2.44
CA TYR A 43 9.89 2.40 2.83
C TYR A 43 10.83 3.43 2.20
N ASP A 44 10.56 3.88 0.98
CA ASP A 44 11.33 4.93 0.32
C ASP A 44 11.15 6.26 1.05
N GLY A 45 9.91 6.63 1.41
CA GLY A 45 9.63 7.83 2.19
C GLY A 45 10.12 7.80 3.64
N LEU A 46 10.58 6.65 4.14
CA LEU A 46 11.26 6.53 5.44
C LEU A 46 12.78 6.77 5.33
N ASN A 47 13.38 6.55 4.15
CA ASN A 47 14.83 6.70 3.94
C ASN A 47 15.28 8.16 3.74
N ASP A 48 14.38 9.08 3.40
CA ASP A 48 14.67 10.53 3.32
C ASP A 48 14.59 11.26 4.68
N ALA A 49 14.31 10.53 5.78
CA ALA A 49 14.16 11.11 7.11
C ALA A 49 15.43 10.99 8.00
N GLU A 50 16.56 10.50 7.46
CA GLU A 50 17.84 10.35 8.18
C GLU A 50 18.88 11.44 7.83
#